data_AF-A0AAV9T8R2-F1
#
_entry.id   AF-A0AAV9T8R2-F1
#
_cell.length_a   1.000
_cell.length_b   1.000
_cell.length_c   1.000
_cell.angle_alpha   90.00
_cell.angle_beta   90.00
_cell.angle_gamma   90.00
#
_symmetry.space_group_name_H-M   'P 1'
#
loop_
_entity.id
_entity.type
_entity.pdbx_description
1 polymer ?
#
loop_
_entity_poly.entity_id
_entity_poly.type
_entity_poly.pdbx_seq_one_letter_code
_entity_poly.pdbx_strand_id
1 'polypeptide(L)'
;MANVDRDTEKTPRTTDLFSIPCGCPKLVGVVPPLDNNSAITYRYLSFDTLLPEPADIVLHGAAGSSTKPTVPDLSKYKSPLQWPRSRKSLMLALSCIATFLTAYTAGSYSPPSYIMADDLGTSQLLVLVGITTFCVGFALSPMVLAPLSEIYGRYPVFVVSGVVYVAFQAVCSVAPTLAVMLIARFLVGVGGSVFSSVIGGVIADLWPKEQRNTPMALFSGAVLAGTGAGPLVASLVVKRMGVENGTMAWKWIFWHQVIIDTVLVVALAVLFEESRGSVILSRKAKDLNDWYQASEDSGYYTMWPEGMEETSGDTDTTSEPGDIRWCSYSGSANHGSTCDSSWSCPARCRPKRLRWLVKDDEKQASLVKLISVSVSRPFHLLFTEPVVFFFSVWCAFAWAVLYL
;
A
#
# COMPACT_ATOMS: atom_id res chain seq x y z
N MET A 1 40.12 -24.38 7.66
CA MET A 1 39.11 -25.20 6.94
C MET A 1 37.76 -24.65 7.35
N ALA A 2 36.95 -23.97 6.54
CA ALA A 2 36.85 -23.87 5.08
C ALA A 2 36.49 -22.44 4.67
N ASN A 3 36.72 -22.16 3.38
CA ASN A 3 36.73 -20.85 2.72
C ASN A 3 35.42 -20.06 2.80
N VAL A 4 35.61 -18.75 2.97
CA VAL A 4 34.63 -17.68 2.76
C VAL A 4 34.72 -17.29 1.28
N ASP A 5 33.76 -17.71 0.47
CA ASP A 5 33.63 -17.22 -0.90
C ASP A 5 32.97 -15.84 -0.90
N ARG A 6 33.74 -14.86 -1.41
CA ARG A 6 33.28 -13.53 -1.79
C ARG A 6 32.58 -13.62 -3.13
N ASP A 7 31.26 -13.71 -3.13
CA ASP A 7 30.49 -13.44 -4.33
C ASP A 7 30.23 -11.94 -4.46
N THR A 8 30.93 -11.36 -5.43
CA THR A 8 30.72 -10.04 -6.01
C THR A 8 29.25 -9.82 -6.37
N GLU A 9 28.59 -8.95 -5.60
CA GLU A 9 27.26 -8.43 -5.85
C GLU A 9 27.27 -7.57 -7.13
N LYS A 10 26.98 -8.18 -8.27
CA LYS A 10 26.66 -7.46 -9.50
C LYS A 10 25.30 -6.80 -9.34
N THR A 11 25.31 -5.51 -9.03
CA THR A 11 24.15 -4.62 -9.19
C THR A 11 23.58 -4.77 -10.62
N PRO A 12 22.30 -5.13 -10.79
CA PRO A 12 21.67 -5.06 -12.11
C PRO A 12 21.40 -3.59 -12.41
N ARG A 13 22.06 -3.04 -13.44
CA ARG A 13 21.69 -1.76 -14.05
C ARG A 13 20.28 -1.91 -14.63
N THR A 14 19.26 -1.55 -13.85
CA THR A 14 17.88 -1.44 -14.31
C THR A 14 17.67 -0.06 -14.91
N THR A 15 18.23 0.15 -16.10
CA THR A 15 17.56 0.93 -17.13
C THR A 15 16.47 0.01 -17.67
N ASP A 16 15.20 0.34 -17.45
CA ASP A 16 14.09 -0.35 -18.11
C ASP A 16 14.39 -0.32 -19.62
N LEU A 17 14.78 -1.47 -20.15
CA LEU A 17 15.26 -1.61 -21.51
C LEU A 17 14.06 -1.45 -22.45
N PHE A 18 13.88 -0.23 -22.92
CA PHE A 18 13.21 0.04 -24.18
C PHE A 18 13.78 -0.90 -25.25
N SER A 19 13.01 -1.90 -25.63
CA SER A 19 13.46 -2.94 -26.54
C SER A 19 12.77 -2.73 -27.89
N ILE A 20 13.61 -2.48 -28.89
CA ILE A 20 13.20 -2.29 -30.28
C ILE A 20 12.86 -3.67 -30.87
N PRO A 21 11.75 -3.85 -31.61
CA PRO A 21 11.67 -4.95 -32.56
C PRO A 21 12.66 -4.63 -33.69
N CYS A 22 13.80 -5.31 -33.73
CA CYS A 22 14.77 -5.17 -34.81
C CYS A 22 14.04 -5.30 -36.16
N GLY A 23 14.13 -4.25 -36.98
CA GLY A 23 13.66 -4.28 -38.36
C GLY A 23 12.29 -3.66 -38.64
N CYS A 24 11.82 -2.67 -37.88
CA CYS A 24 10.87 -1.73 -38.47
C CYS A 24 11.65 -0.81 -39.42
N PRO A 25 11.55 -0.97 -40.77
CA PRO A 25 12.07 0.04 -41.65
C PRO A 25 11.43 1.37 -41.27
N LYS A 26 12.17 2.49 -41.39
CA LYS A 26 11.54 3.81 -41.48
C LYS A 26 10.43 3.65 -42.51
N LEU A 27 9.17 3.65 -42.07
CA LEU A 27 8.02 3.55 -42.95
C LEU A 27 7.96 4.89 -43.69
N VAL A 28 8.75 4.98 -44.76
CA VAL A 28 8.61 5.99 -45.82
C VAL A 28 7.42 5.53 -46.65
N GLY A 29 6.23 5.68 -46.08
CA GLY A 29 4.98 5.24 -46.66
C GLY A 29 3.82 5.94 -45.97
N VAL A 30 2.94 6.53 -46.76
CA VAL A 30 1.76 7.30 -46.33
C VAL A 30 0.79 6.37 -45.60
N VAL A 31 0.96 6.21 -44.30
CA VAL A 31 -0.09 5.68 -43.42
C VAL A 31 -1.06 6.85 -43.18
N PRO A 32 -2.38 6.68 -43.40
CA PRO A 32 -3.33 7.76 -43.16
C PRO A 32 -3.19 8.25 -41.72
N PRO A 33 -3.21 9.58 -41.50
CA PRO A 33 -3.01 10.15 -40.19
C PRO A 33 -4.08 9.64 -39.22
N LEU A 34 -3.65 9.27 -38.02
CA LEU A 34 -4.57 9.01 -36.93
C LEU A 34 -5.18 10.35 -36.49
N ASP A 35 -6.36 10.68 -36.99
CA ASP A 35 -7.10 11.84 -36.51
C ASP A 35 -7.50 11.67 -35.03
N ASN A 36 -7.86 12.78 -34.36
CA ASN A 36 -8.39 12.77 -32.99
C ASN A 36 -9.62 11.86 -32.79
N ASN A 37 -10.29 11.46 -33.87
CA ASN A 37 -11.44 10.54 -33.89
C ASN A 37 -11.07 9.06 -34.02
N SER A 38 -9.78 8.72 -34.15
CA SER A 38 -9.34 7.32 -34.19
C SER A 38 -9.55 6.63 -32.84
N ALA A 39 -9.99 5.36 -32.89
CA ALA A 39 -10.36 4.59 -31.72
C ALA A 39 -9.15 4.37 -30.78
N ILE A 40 -9.33 4.72 -29.50
CA ILE A 40 -8.34 4.49 -28.45
C ILE A 40 -8.32 2.99 -28.12
N THR A 41 -7.14 2.38 -28.21
CA THR A 41 -6.92 1.00 -27.79
C THR A 41 -6.48 0.99 -26.34
N TYR A 42 -7.28 0.36 -25.47
CA TYR A 42 -6.93 0.16 -24.07
C TYR A 42 -6.18 -1.15 -23.87
N ARG A 43 -5.12 -1.15 -23.06
CA ARG A 43 -4.34 -2.33 -22.70
C ARG A 43 -4.12 -2.40 -21.19
N TYR A 44 -4.08 -3.62 -20.66
CA TYR A 44 -3.80 -3.82 -19.24
C TYR A 44 -2.30 -3.67 -18.97
N LEU A 45 -1.96 -2.83 -18.00
CA LEU A 45 -0.59 -2.63 -17.54
C LEU A 45 -0.29 -3.62 -16.39
N SER A 46 0.87 -4.26 -16.45
CA SER A 46 1.48 -5.02 -15.35
C SER A 46 2.89 -4.48 -15.06
N PHE A 47 3.49 -4.84 -13.91
CA PHE A 47 4.85 -4.39 -13.56
C PHE A 47 5.91 -4.88 -14.55
N ASP A 48 5.69 -6.06 -15.15
CA ASP A 48 6.60 -6.71 -16.09
C ASP A 48 6.25 -6.41 -17.56
N THR A 49 5.22 -5.60 -17.82
CA THR A 49 4.85 -5.23 -19.19
C THR A 49 5.96 -4.39 -19.83
N LEU A 50 6.54 -4.89 -20.91
CA LEU A 50 7.48 -4.14 -21.73
C LEU A 50 6.76 -2.99 -22.44
N LEU A 51 7.26 -1.78 -22.26
CA LEU A 51 6.71 -0.58 -22.88
C LEU A 51 7.33 -0.40 -24.27
N PRO A 52 6.53 -0.31 -25.35
CA PRO A 52 7.08 0.03 -26.65
C PRO A 52 7.54 1.48 -26.66
N GLU A 53 8.64 1.74 -27.36
CA GLU A 53 9.03 3.10 -27.68
C GLU A 53 8.01 3.73 -28.64
N PRO A 54 7.68 5.02 -28.46
CA PRO A 54 6.95 5.75 -29.47
C PRO A 54 7.86 5.87 -30.68
N ALA A 55 7.46 5.28 -31.80
CA ALA A 55 8.20 5.47 -33.03
C ALA A 55 8.12 6.93 -33.46
N ASP A 56 9.24 7.46 -33.95
CA ASP A 56 9.30 8.82 -34.49
C ASP A 56 8.64 8.87 -35.88
N ILE A 57 7.31 8.68 -35.97
CA ILE A 57 6.55 9.08 -37.14
C ILE A 57 6.17 10.55 -36.92
N VAL A 58 7.00 11.45 -37.45
CA VAL A 58 6.60 12.86 -37.61
C VAL A 58 5.56 12.89 -38.72
N LEU A 59 4.33 13.27 -38.40
CA LEU A 59 3.33 13.56 -39.42
C LEU A 59 3.86 14.77 -40.24
N HIS A 60 4.32 14.53 -41.47
CA HIS A 60 4.83 15.57 -42.35
C HIS A 60 3.75 16.63 -42.60
N GLY A 61 3.85 17.76 -41.88
CA GLY A 61 2.88 18.87 -41.92
C GLY A 61 2.96 19.80 -40.72
N ALA A 62 3.42 19.30 -39.55
CA ALA A 62 3.72 20.13 -38.39
C ALA A 62 5.13 20.74 -38.52
N ALA A 63 5.30 21.66 -39.47
CA ALA A 63 6.48 22.52 -39.57
C ALA A 63 6.42 23.59 -38.46
N GLY A 64 6.57 23.15 -37.22
CA GLY A 64 6.70 23.98 -36.04
C GLY A 64 7.42 23.14 -35.00
N SER A 65 8.63 23.58 -34.62
CA SER A 65 9.48 23.04 -33.56
C SER A 65 8.70 22.65 -32.28
N SER A 66 8.08 21.48 -32.23
CA SER A 66 7.57 20.89 -30.99
C SER A 66 8.59 19.89 -30.50
N THR A 67 9.27 20.23 -29.40
CA THR A 67 10.22 19.34 -28.73
C THR A 67 9.49 18.11 -28.21
N LYS A 68 9.94 16.91 -28.58
CA LYS A 68 9.39 15.63 -28.08
C LYS A 68 9.26 15.68 -26.55
N PRO A 69 8.07 15.42 -25.97
CA PRO A 69 7.91 15.43 -24.52
C PRO A 69 8.83 14.38 -23.90
N THR A 70 9.57 14.79 -22.86
CA THR A 70 10.49 13.92 -22.13
C THR A 70 9.72 12.76 -21.51
N VAL A 71 10.23 11.53 -21.70
CA VAL A 71 9.63 10.34 -21.10
C VAL A 71 9.62 10.50 -19.57
N PRO A 72 8.47 10.27 -18.89
CA PRO A 72 8.44 10.34 -17.44
C PRO A 72 9.40 9.31 -16.85
N ASP A 73 10.08 9.66 -15.76
CA ASP A 73 10.90 8.69 -15.03
C ASP A 73 9.98 7.63 -14.39
N LEU A 74 10.00 6.42 -14.95
CA LEU A 74 9.19 5.30 -14.50
C LEU A 74 9.87 4.48 -13.40
N SER A 75 11.14 4.77 -13.10
CA SER A 75 11.94 4.03 -12.10
C SER A 75 11.37 4.15 -10.68
N LYS A 76 10.59 5.20 -10.41
CA LYS A 76 9.84 5.41 -9.16
C LYS A 76 8.72 4.38 -8.92
N TYR A 77 8.22 3.73 -9.97
CA TYR A 77 7.06 2.82 -9.91
C TYR A 77 7.47 1.34 -9.89
N LYS A 78 8.59 1.00 -9.26
CA LYS A 78 9.04 -0.39 -9.10
C LYS A 78 8.14 -1.17 -8.17
N SER A 79 7.98 -2.46 -8.47
CA SER A 79 7.21 -3.39 -7.64
C SER A 79 7.72 -3.41 -6.19
N PRO A 80 6.84 -3.28 -5.18
CA PRO A 80 7.21 -3.35 -3.76
C PRO A 80 7.93 -4.64 -3.36
N LEU A 81 7.67 -5.74 -4.08
CA LEU A 81 8.34 -7.02 -3.88
C LEU A 81 9.84 -6.96 -4.21
N GLN A 82 10.28 -6.04 -5.06
CA GLN A 82 11.67 -5.89 -5.49
C GLN A 82 12.44 -4.82 -4.69
N TRP A 83 11.83 -4.20 -3.69
CA TRP A 83 12.48 -3.17 -2.89
C TRP A 83 13.68 -3.71 -2.09
N PRO A 84 14.69 -2.85 -1.81
CA PRO A 84 15.83 -3.24 -0.99
C PRO A 84 15.39 -3.62 0.42
N ARG A 85 16.12 -4.55 1.05
CA ARG A 85 15.79 -5.09 2.37
C ARG A 85 15.67 -4.02 3.45
N SER A 86 16.48 -2.96 3.39
CA SER A 86 16.44 -1.83 4.32
C SER A 86 15.09 -1.11 4.30
N ARG A 87 14.56 -0.83 3.09
CA ARG A 87 13.26 -0.18 2.91
C ARG A 87 12.12 -1.06 3.44
N LYS A 88 12.12 -2.36 3.11
CA LYS A 88 11.14 -3.32 3.64
C LYS A 88 11.20 -3.40 5.17
N SER A 89 12.41 -3.47 5.72
CA SER A 89 12.63 -3.53 7.17
C SER A 89 12.17 -2.26 7.88
N LEU A 90 12.37 -1.08 7.27
CA LEU A 90 11.89 0.19 7.80
C LEU A 90 10.35 0.22 7.87
N MET A 91 9.67 -0.20 6.79
CA MET A 91 8.20 -0.24 6.76
C MET A 91 7.63 -1.24 7.77
N LEU A 92 8.28 -2.39 7.93
CA LEU A 92 7.92 -3.36 8.95
C LEU A 92 8.15 -2.81 10.36
N ALA A 93 9.28 -2.17 10.62
CA ALA A 93 9.58 -1.57 11.92
C ALA A 93 8.57 -0.48 12.28
N LEU A 94 8.24 0.43 11.35
CA LEU A 94 7.22 1.47 11.57
C LEU A 94 5.84 0.86 11.85
N SER A 95 5.47 -0.18 11.10
CA SER A 95 4.21 -0.92 11.31
C SER A 95 4.18 -1.58 12.68
N CYS A 96 5.24 -2.29 13.07
CA CYS A 96 5.36 -2.94 14.38
C CYS A 96 5.34 -1.92 15.54
N ILE A 97 6.03 -0.78 15.40
CA ILE A 97 6.00 0.29 16.42
C ILE A 97 4.58 0.85 16.54
N ALA A 98 3.87 1.08 15.43
CA ALA A 98 2.49 1.54 15.45
C ALA A 98 1.54 0.54 16.15
N THR A 99 1.69 -0.75 15.86
CA THR A 99 0.95 -1.80 16.56
C THR A 99 1.26 -1.84 18.05
N PHE A 100 2.54 -1.78 18.40
CA PHE A 100 3.01 -1.78 19.79
C PHE A 100 2.38 -0.62 20.56
N LEU A 101 2.43 0.59 20.02
CA LEU A 101 1.88 1.78 20.68
C LEU A 101 0.36 1.75 20.78
N THR A 102 -0.33 1.19 19.78
CA THR A 102 -1.78 1.02 19.85
C THR A 102 -2.18 0.01 20.93
N ALA A 103 -1.46 -1.12 21.03
CA ALA A 103 -1.67 -2.13 22.05
C ALA A 103 -1.30 -1.61 23.45
N TYR A 104 -0.25 -0.79 23.54
CA TYR A 104 0.18 -0.07 24.74
C TYR A 104 -0.92 0.85 25.27
N THR A 105 -1.56 1.64 24.40
CA THR A 105 -2.63 2.55 24.77
C THR A 105 -3.82 1.84 25.39
N ALA A 106 -4.22 0.70 24.84
CA ALA A 106 -5.29 -0.11 25.40
C ALA A 106 -4.96 -0.64 26.81
N GLY A 107 -3.74 -1.16 27.00
CA GLY A 107 -3.27 -1.69 28.29
C GLY A 107 -3.03 -0.61 29.36
N SER A 108 -2.62 0.60 28.96
CA SER A 108 -2.28 1.69 29.89
C SER A 108 -3.47 2.28 30.68
N TYR A 109 -4.70 1.96 30.26
CA TYR A 109 -5.91 2.61 30.78
C TYR A 109 -6.39 2.05 32.13
N SER A 110 -6.18 0.76 32.38
CA SER A 110 -6.69 0.10 33.60
C SER A 110 -6.02 0.58 34.90
N PRO A 111 -4.67 0.72 34.99
CA PRO A 111 -4.01 1.07 36.25
C PRO A 111 -4.45 2.39 36.90
N PRO A 112 -4.65 3.52 36.18
CA PRO A 112 -5.09 4.78 36.78
C PRO A 112 -6.60 4.85 37.05
N SER A 113 -7.38 3.80 36.77
CA SER A 113 -8.85 3.83 36.81
C SER A 113 -9.44 4.35 38.12
N TYR A 114 -8.82 4.03 39.26
CA TYR A 114 -9.28 4.50 40.58
C TYR A 114 -9.07 6.01 40.78
N ILE A 115 -7.93 6.55 40.33
CA ILE A 115 -7.63 8.00 40.40
C ILE A 115 -8.54 8.77 39.44
N MET A 116 -8.76 8.21 38.25
CA MET A 116 -9.66 8.78 37.26
C MET A 116 -11.11 8.82 37.75
N ALA A 117 -11.54 7.79 38.50
CA ALA A 117 -12.88 7.73 39.07
C ALA A 117 -13.10 8.84 40.11
N ASP A 118 -12.11 9.07 40.97
CA ASP A 118 -12.14 10.15 41.97
C ASP A 118 -12.16 11.54 41.30
N ASP A 119 -11.28 11.78 40.33
CA ASP A 119 -11.16 13.07 39.63
C ASP A 119 -12.40 13.40 38.76
N LEU A 120 -13.05 12.38 38.19
CA LEU A 120 -14.26 12.53 37.39
C LEU A 120 -15.56 12.43 38.21
N GLY A 121 -15.47 12.21 39.53
CA GLY A 121 -16.63 12.08 40.41
C GLY A 121 -17.55 10.90 40.07
N THR A 122 -16.97 9.77 39.64
CA THR A 122 -17.71 8.59 39.17
C THR A 122 -17.17 7.30 39.78
N SER A 123 -17.74 6.14 39.41
CA SER A 123 -17.26 4.84 39.88
C SER A 123 -16.16 4.27 38.98
N GLN A 124 -15.24 3.50 39.57
CA GLN A 124 -14.17 2.82 38.84
C GLN A 124 -14.70 1.92 37.72
N LEU A 125 -15.83 1.24 37.97
CA LEU A 125 -16.50 0.39 36.99
C LEU A 125 -16.91 1.20 35.75
N LEU A 126 -17.47 2.39 35.94
CA LEU A 126 -17.86 3.26 34.83
C LEU A 126 -16.66 3.81 34.05
N VAL A 127 -15.52 4.05 34.72
CA VAL A 127 -14.27 4.42 34.02
C VAL A 127 -13.78 3.26 33.16
N LEU A 128 -13.79 2.03 33.67
CA LEU A 128 -13.32 0.82 32.96
C LEU A 128 -14.13 0.51 31.69
N VAL A 129 -15.38 0.96 31.59
CA VAL A 129 -16.16 0.95 30.32
C VAL A 129 -15.43 1.67 29.19
N GLY A 130 -14.48 2.56 29.50
CA GLY A 130 -13.56 3.16 28.52
C GLY A 130 -12.75 2.14 27.71
N ILE A 131 -12.35 1.01 28.31
CA ILE A 131 -11.68 -0.08 27.59
C ILE A 131 -12.65 -0.74 26.61
N THR A 132 -13.89 -1.00 27.05
CA THR A 132 -14.93 -1.60 26.21
C THR A 132 -15.26 -0.71 25.02
N THR A 133 -15.44 0.60 25.22
CA THR A 133 -15.74 1.55 24.13
C THR A 133 -14.60 1.65 23.12
N PHE A 134 -13.33 1.64 23.59
CA PHE A 134 -12.16 1.52 22.71
C PHE A 134 -12.22 0.22 21.88
N CYS A 135 -12.45 -0.93 22.52
CA CYS A 135 -12.53 -2.22 21.82
C CYS A 135 -13.67 -2.28 20.79
N VAL A 136 -14.82 -1.67 21.09
CA VAL A 136 -15.96 -1.59 20.15
C VAL A 136 -15.56 -0.78 18.92
N GLY A 137 -14.95 0.40 19.10
CA GLY A 137 -14.44 1.19 17.98
C GLY A 137 -13.39 0.44 17.16
N PHE A 138 -12.49 -0.25 17.85
CA PHE A 138 -11.42 -1.04 17.26
C PHE A 138 -11.94 -2.25 16.46
N ALA A 139 -13.02 -2.89 16.91
CA ALA A 139 -13.61 -4.06 16.26
C ALA A 139 -14.43 -3.70 15.01
N LEU A 140 -15.18 -2.58 15.06
CA LEU A 140 -16.09 -2.20 13.96
C LEU A 140 -15.37 -1.46 12.83
N SER A 141 -14.35 -0.67 13.16
CA SER A 141 -13.67 0.20 12.19
C SER A 141 -12.99 -0.54 11.01
N PRO A 142 -12.30 -1.69 11.20
CA PRO A 142 -11.67 -2.42 10.11
C PRO A 142 -12.64 -2.87 9.01
N MET A 143 -13.93 -3.05 9.33
CA MET A 143 -14.93 -3.46 8.34
C MET A 143 -15.07 -2.47 7.18
N VAL A 144 -14.78 -1.19 7.44
CA VAL A 144 -14.79 -0.12 6.43
C VAL A 144 -13.37 0.30 6.07
N LEU A 145 -12.47 0.47 7.05
CA LEU A 145 -11.13 0.98 6.79
C LEU A 145 -10.21 0.00 6.06
N ALA A 146 -10.35 -1.32 6.28
CA ALA A 146 -9.50 -2.30 5.59
C ALA A 146 -9.79 -2.33 4.08
N PRO A 147 -11.05 -2.41 3.60
CA PRO A 147 -11.35 -2.28 2.17
C PRO A 147 -10.93 -0.93 1.58
N LEU A 148 -11.13 0.18 2.30
CA LEU A 148 -10.70 1.50 1.85
C LEU A 148 -9.18 1.55 1.63
N SER A 149 -8.40 0.86 2.47
CA SER A 149 -6.94 0.79 2.30
C SER A 149 -6.49 -0.04 1.10
N GLU A 150 -7.33 -0.92 0.57
CA GLU A 150 -7.03 -1.68 -0.66
C GLU A 150 -7.26 -0.86 -1.92
N ILE A 151 -8.17 0.11 -1.85
CA ILE A 151 -8.62 0.94 -2.98
C ILE A 151 -7.80 2.22 -3.06
N TYR A 152 -7.78 2.99 -1.97
CA TYR A 152 -7.08 4.28 -1.92
C TYR A 152 -5.58 4.14 -1.62
N GLY A 153 -5.15 2.94 -1.21
CA GLY A 153 -3.78 2.65 -0.81
C GLY A 153 -3.60 2.58 0.71
N ARG A 154 -2.50 1.95 1.14
CA ARG A 154 -2.19 1.74 2.55
C ARG A 154 -1.73 3.02 3.22
N TYR A 155 -0.90 3.82 2.52
CA TYR A 155 -0.31 5.05 3.06
C TYR A 155 -1.35 6.08 3.56
N PRO A 156 -2.34 6.53 2.74
CA PRO A 156 -3.28 7.56 3.19
C PRO A 156 -4.14 7.10 4.36
N VAL A 157 -4.51 5.80 4.40
CA VAL A 157 -5.31 5.25 5.50
C VAL A 157 -4.51 5.21 6.80
N PHE A 158 -3.23 4.86 6.77
CA PHE A 158 -2.36 4.90 7.96
C PHE A 158 -2.22 6.32 8.53
N VAL A 159 -1.97 7.31 7.67
CA VAL A 159 -1.75 8.70 8.13
C VAL A 159 -3.05 9.30 8.67
N VAL A 160 -4.17 9.18 7.95
CA VAL A 160 -5.45 9.76 8.37
C VAL A 160 -5.92 9.12 9.68
N SER A 161 -5.89 7.79 9.78
CA SER A 161 -6.28 7.10 11.01
C SER A 161 -5.32 7.40 12.17
N GLY A 162 -4.03 7.59 11.90
CA GLY A 162 -3.06 8.05 12.89
C GLY A 162 -3.35 9.44 13.43
N VAL A 163 -3.71 10.39 12.57
CA VAL A 163 -4.10 11.75 13.00
C VAL A 163 -5.36 11.70 13.86
N VAL A 164 -6.37 10.93 13.46
CA VAL A 164 -7.60 10.71 14.26
C VAL A 164 -7.26 10.11 15.62
N TYR A 165 -6.43 9.07 15.63
CA TYR A 165 -5.97 8.40 16.85
C TYR A 165 -5.28 9.38 17.82
N VAL A 166 -4.28 10.14 17.36
CA VAL A 166 -3.56 11.13 18.18
C VAL A 166 -4.47 12.25 18.67
N ALA A 167 -5.35 12.77 17.80
CA ALA A 167 -6.25 13.87 18.15
C ALA A 167 -7.21 13.48 19.28
N PHE A 168 -7.86 12.32 19.18
CA PHE A 168 -8.77 11.86 20.23
C PHE A 168 -8.04 11.34 21.46
N GLN A 169 -6.79 10.90 21.33
CA GLN A 169 -5.93 10.60 22.47
C GLN A 169 -5.60 11.87 23.26
N ALA A 170 -5.37 13.00 22.57
CA ALA A 170 -5.22 14.30 23.21
C ALA A 170 -6.51 14.74 23.89
N VAL A 171 -7.68 14.54 23.29
CA VAL A 171 -8.98 14.80 23.94
C VAL A 171 -9.12 13.98 25.23
N CYS A 172 -8.70 12.72 25.22
CA CYS A 172 -8.70 11.88 26.43
C CYS A 172 -7.84 12.46 27.57
N SER A 173 -6.73 13.13 27.25
CA SER A 173 -5.84 13.72 28.26
C SER A 173 -6.40 14.95 28.98
N VAL A 174 -7.41 15.60 28.39
CA VAL A 174 -8.06 16.81 28.92
C VAL A 174 -9.56 16.62 29.16
N ALA A 175 -10.05 15.37 29.15
CA ALA A 175 -11.46 15.07 29.25
C ALA A 175 -12.04 15.58 30.61
N PRO A 176 -13.07 16.44 30.59
CA PRO A 176 -13.66 16.99 31.81
C PRO A 176 -14.74 16.09 32.41
N THR A 177 -15.29 15.16 31.62
CA THR A 177 -16.38 14.27 32.04
C THR A 177 -16.17 12.86 31.51
N LEU A 178 -16.79 11.88 32.18
CA LEU A 178 -16.78 10.49 31.73
C LEU A 178 -17.36 10.32 30.31
N ALA A 179 -18.43 11.05 29.96
CA ALA A 179 -19.03 10.94 28.63
C ALA A 179 -18.05 11.32 27.52
N VAL A 180 -17.31 12.42 27.70
CA VAL A 180 -16.26 12.84 26.76
C VAL A 180 -15.15 11.80 26.70
N MET A 181 -14.74 11.25 27.85
CA MET A 181 -13.76 10.17 27.90
C MET A 181 -14.22 8.96 27.07
N LEU A 182 -15.44 8.47 27.26
CA LEU A 182 -15.96 7.28 26.55
C LEU A 182 -16.08 7.50 25.03
N ILE A 183 -16.57 8.66 24.59
CA ILE A 183 -16.67 9.00 23.16
C ILE A 183 -15.27 9.11 22.55
N ALA A 184 -14.35 9.79 23.24
CA ALA A 184 -12.98 9.91 22.78
C ALA A 184 -12.31 8.52 22.70
N ARG A 185 -12.51 7.64 23.68
CA ARG A 185 -11.99 6.26 23.66
C ARG A 185 -12.47 5.47 22.45
N PHE A 186 -13.76 5.55 22.13
CA PHE A 186 -14.31 4.92 20.94
C PHE A 186 -13.59 5.40 19.68
N LEU A 187 -13.37 6.70 19.54
CA LEU A 187 -12.70 7.29 18.37
C LEU A 187 -11.20 6.99 18.31
N VAL A 188 -10.52 6.91 19.46
CA VAL A 188 -9.14 6.38 19.55
C VAL A 188 -9.12 4.91 19.07
N GLY A 189 -10.10 4.09 19.48
CA GLY A 189 -10.24 2.72 18.99
C GLY A 189 -10.41 2.64 17.47
N VAL A 190 -11.24 3.51 16.90
CA VAL A 190 -11.44 3.64 15.44
C VAL A 190 -10.12 3.97 14.74
N GLY A 191 -9.39 4.98 15.21
CA GLY A 191 -8.10 5.39 14.62
C GLY A 191 -7.00 4.33 14.78
N GLY A 192 -6.91 3.70 15.95
CA GLY A 192 -5.91 2.67 16.25
C GLY A 192 -6.10 1.35 15.48
N SER A 193 -7.33 1.05 15.05
CA SER A 193 -7.67 -0.22 14.39
C SER A 193 -6.86 -0.53 13.13
N VAL A 194 -6.44 0.51 12.39
CA VAL A 194 -5.65 0.39 11.15
C VAL A 194 -4.27 -0.19 11.43
N PHE A 195 -3.66 0.17 12.56
CA PHE A 195 -2.34 -0.29 13.00
C PHE A 195 -2.31 -1.74 13.48
N SER A 196 -3.41 -2.47 13.33
CA SER A 196 -3.46 -3.92 13.55
C SER A 196 -4.07 -4.64 12.35
N SER A 197 -5.19 -4.13 11.83
CA SER A 197 -5.93 -4.80 10.76
C SER A 197 -5.25 -4.73 9.38
N VAL A 198 -4.58 -3.62 9.05
CA VAL A 198 -4.07 -3.38 7.70
C VAL A 198 -2.63 -3.90 7.51
N ILE A 199 -1.89 -4.13 8.59
CA ILE A 199 -0.47 -4.54 8.55
C ILE A 199 -0.29 -5.91 7.90
N GLY A 200 -1.22 -6.85 8.11
CA GLY A 200 -1.19 -8.13 7.41
C GLY A 200 -1.20 -7.95 5.88
N GLY A 201 -1.93 -6.95 5.38
CA GLY A 201 -1.94 -6.54 3.99
C GLY A 201 -0.60 -5.94 3.55
N VAL A 202 0.00 -5.04 4.36
CA VAL A 202 1.31 -4.44 4.09
C VAL A 202 2.40 -5.52 3.98
N ILE A 203 2.42 -6.49 4.91
CA ILE A 203 3.37 -7.61 4.87
C ILE A 203 3.16 -8.45 3.61
N ALA A 204 1.90 -8.70 3.23
CA ALA A 204 1.58 -9.44 2.01
C ALA A 204 2.00 -8.71 0.73
N ASP A 205 1.96 -7.38 0.74
CA ASP A 205 2.38 -6.56 -0.39
C ASP A 205 3.93 -6.50 -0.53
N LEU A 206 4.68 -6.66 0.57
CA LEU A 206 6.14 -6.52 0.61
C LEU A 206 6.93 -7.84 0.48
N TRP A 207 6.39 -8.96 0.96
CA TRP A 207 7.07 -10.27 0.97
C TRP A 207 6.34 -11.33 0.13
N PRO A 208 7.09 -12.21 -0.57
CA PRO A 208 6.53 -13.39 -1.21
C PRO A 208 6.03 -14.39 -0.16
N LYS A 209 5.08 -15.25 -0.53
CA LYS A 209 4.30 -16.10 0.40
C LYS A 209 5.19 -16.92 1.35
N GLU A 210 6.33 -17.39 0.86
CA GLU A 210 7.27 -18.28 1.55
C GLU A 210 8.02 -17.55 2.69
N GLN A 211 8.15 -16.22 2.61
CA GLN A 211 8.94 -15.41 3.55
C GLN A 211 8.08 -14.54 4.47
N ARG A 212 6.75 -14.66 4.43
CA ARG A 212 5.82 -13.84 5.23
C ARG A 212 5.79 -14.20 6.72
N ASN A 213 6.22 -15.40 7.08
CA ASN A 213 6.10 -15.90 8.45
C ASN A 213 6.93 -15.07 9.45
N THR A 214 8.16 -14.70 9.11
CA THR A 214 9.03 -13.92 10.01
C THR A 214 8.51 -12.51 10.28
N PRO A 215 8.13 -11.70 9.26
CA PRO A 215 7.47 -10.41 9.50
C PRO A 215 6.17 -10.53 10.31
N MET A 216 5.37 -11.57 10.04
CA MET A 216 4.13 -11.79 10.78
C MET A 216 4.38 -12.11 12.26
N ALA A 217 5.42 -12.90 12.56
CA ALA A 217 5.83 -13.19 13.93
C ALA A 217 6.31 -11.93 14.67
N LEU A 218 7.06 -11.05 14.01
CA LEU A 218 7.49 -9.77 14.59
C LEU A 218 6.30 -8.84 14.88
N PHE A 219 5.33 -8.78 13.97
CA PHE A 219 4.08 -8.08 14.20
C PHE A 219 3.33 -8.61 15.43
N SER A 220 3.12 -9.92 15.52
CA SER A 220 2.47 -10.54 16.69
C SER A 220 3.24 -10.29 17.99
N GLY A 221 4.57 -10.36 17.95
CA GLY A 221 5.43 -10.04 19.08
C GLY A 221 5.28 -8.58 19.54
N ALA A 222 5.15 -7.64 18.60
CA ALA A 222 4.92 -6.24 18.90
C ALA A 222 3.58 -5.99 19.61
N VAL A 223 2.51 -6.70 19.21
CA VAL A 223 1.21 -6.65 19.91
C VAL A 223 1.37 -7.08 21.36
N LEU A 224 1.95 -8.27 21.60
CA LEU A 224 2.09 -8.84 22.94
C LEU A 224 2.97 -7.96 23.84
N ALA A 225 4.10 -7.47 23.29
CA ALA A 225 4.99 -6.58 24.01
C ALA A 225 4.30 -5.25 24.35
N GLY A 226 3.51 -4.68 23.43
CA GLY A 226 2.77 -3.44 23.64
C GLY A 226 1.72 -3.58 24.74
N THR A 227 0.89 -4.63 24.68
CA THR A 227 -0.14 -4.91 25.69
C THR A 227 0.47 -5.09 27.09
N GLY A 228 1.64 -5.72 27.21
CA GLY A 228 2.35 -5.83 28.50
C GLY A 228 3.00 -4.53 28.97
N ALA A 229 3.56 -3.73 28.05
CA ALA A 229 4.22 -2.48 28.38
C ALA A 229 3.24 -1.40 28.91
N GLY A 230 2.00 -1.38 28.41
CA GLY A 230 0.96 -0.42 28.79
C GLY A 230 0.73 -0.34 30.31
N PRO A 231 0.30 -1.44 30.96
CA PRO A 231 0.09 -1.46 32.39
C PRO A 231 1.36 -1.21 33.19
N LEU A 232 2.52 -1.69 32.71
CA LEU A 232 3.80 -1.50 33.39
C LEU A 232 4.16 -0.01 33.51
N VAL A 233 4.13 0.72 32.40
CA VAL A 233 4.46 2.15 32.42
C VAL A 233 3.40 2.95 33.17
N ALA A 234 2.11 2.68 32.91
CA ALA A 234 1.02 3.36 33.61
C ALA A 234 1.10 3.16 35.14
N SER A 235 1.37 1.94 35.60
CA SER A 235 1.51 1.64 37.04
C SER A 235 2.71 2.35 37.67
N LEU A 236 3.84 2.46 36.94
CA LEU A 236 5.02 3.21 37.41
C LEU A 236 4.73 4.72 37.52
N VAL A 237 4.00 5.27 36.55
CA VAL A 237 3.58 6.67 36.52
C VAL A 237 2.64 6.97 37.70
N VAL A 238 1.65 6.11 37.92
CA VAL A 238 0.75 6.17 39.08
C VAL A 238 1.53 6.07 40.39
N LYS A 239 2.45 5.10 40.55
CA LYS A 239 3.23 4.92 41.77
C LYS A 239 4.11 6.13 42.11
N ARG A 240 4.66 6.81 41.10
CA ARG A 240 5.54 7.98 41.31
C ARG A 240 4.78 9.27 41.62
N MET A 241 3.55 9.44 41.11
CA MET A 241 2.81 10.71 41.21
C MET A 241 1.52 10.64 42.04
N GLY A 242 0.99 9.44 42.29
CA GLY A 242 -0.41 9.18 42.63
C GLY A 242 -0.90 9.55 44.04
N VAL A 243 -0.11 10.27 44.83
CA VAL A 243 -0.54 10.77 46.16
C VAL A 243 -0.51 12.29 46.25
N GLU A 244 0.47 12.95 45.61
CA GLU A 244 0.57 14.41 45.67
C GLU A 244 -0.26 15.11 44.58
N ASN A 245 -0.44 14.50 43.40
CA ASN A 245 -1.16 15.10 42.27
C ASN A 245 -1.91 14.06 41.42
N GLY A 246 -2.95 13.43 41.97
CA GLY A 246 -3.74 12.39 41.29
C GLY A 246 -4.26 12.81 39.91
N THR A 247 -4.87 14.00 39.81
CA THR A 247 -5.36 14.57 38.54
C THR A 247 -4.27 14.66 37.48
N MET A 248 -3.06 15.10 37.84
CA MET A 248 -1.97 15.21 36.88
C MET A 248 -1.38 13.84 36.53
N ALA A 249 -1.37 12.89 37.47
CA ALA A 249 -0.84 11.55 37.25
C ALA A 249 -1.53 10.82 36.10
N TRP A 250 -2.87 10.76 36.10
CA TRP A 250 -3.62 10.07 35.04
C TRP A 250 -3.61 10.84 33.71
N LYS A 251 -3.67 12.18 33.75
CA LYS A 251 -3.57 13.01 32.53
C LYS A 251 -2.22 12.84 31.86
N TRP A 252 -1.14 12.70 32.63
CA TRP A 252 0.20 12.48 32.09
C TRP A 252 0.37 11.10 31.46
N ILE A 253 -0.42 10.10 31.87
CA ILE A 253 -0.50 8.81 31.17
C ILE A 253 -1.01 9.01 29.73
N PHE A 254 -1.97 9.89 29.50
CA PHE A 254 -2.43 10.17 28.14
C PHE A 254 -1.51 11.12 27.38
N TRP A 255 -0.98 12.15 28.01
CA TRP A 255 -0.09 13.09 27.33
C TRP A 255 1.22 12.46 26.83
N HIS A 256 1.85 11.55 27.59
CA HIS A 256 3.05 10.90 27.06
C HIS A 256 2.72 10.00 25.86
N GLN A 257 1.54 9.37 25.83
CA GLN A 257 1.06 8.61 24.66
C GLN A 257 0.91 9.55 23.47
N VAL A 258 0.23 10.69 23.64
CA VAL A 258 0.07 11.71 22.60
C VAL A 258 1.42 12.13 22.02
N ILE A 259 2.43 12.38 22.86
CA ILE A 259 3.76 12.80 22.39
C ILE A 259 4.40 11.71 21.52
N ILE A 260 4.46 10.48 22.02
CA ILE A 260 5.11 9.35 21.31
C ILE A 260 4.33 9.03 20.02
N ASP A 261 3.00 9.01 20.09
CA ASP A 261 2.14 8.73 18.96
C ASP A 261 2.19 9.84 17.90
N THR A 262 2.32 11.11 18.31
CA THR A 262 2.54 12.22 17.36
C THR A 262 3.85 12.04 16.61
N VAL A 263 4.93 11.69 17.31
CA VAL A 263 6.24 11.42 16.68
C VAL A 263 6.12 10.25 15.70
N LEU A 264 5.40 9.19 16.07
CA LEU A 264 5.13 8.07 15.17
C LEU A 264 4.32 8.50 13.94
N VAL A 265 3.25 9.26 14.10
CA VAL A 265 2.41 9.71 12.97
C VAL A 265 3.20 10.59 12.02
N VAL A 266 4.06 11.47 12.54
CA VAL A 266 4.99 12.26 11.71
C VAL A 266 5.99 11.34 10.99
N ALA A 267 6.55 10.35 11.68
CA ALA A 267 7.44 9.37 11.07
C ALA A 267 6.73 8.56 9.98
N LEU A 268 5.49 8.14 10.19
CA LEU A 268 4.66 7.46 9.19
C LEU A 268 4.39 8.38 7.99
N ALA A 269 4.04 9.65 8.22
CA ALA A 269 3.78 10.59 7.13
C ALA A 269 5.01 10.87 6.25
N VAL A 270 6.22 10.83 6.82
CA VAL A 270 7.46 11.14 6.08
C VAL A 270 8.13 9.90 5.51
N LEU A 271 8.15 8.79 6.25
CA LEU A 271 8.95 7.60 5.93
C LEU A 271 8.11 6.43 5.38
N PHE A 272 6.81 6.40 5.65
CA PHE A 272 5.95 5.32 5.15
C PHE A 272 5.57 5.61 3.70
N GLU A 273 5.81 4.65 2.83
CA GLU A 273 5.48 4.76 1.41
C GLU A 273 4.37 3.80 1.05
N GLU A 274 3.71 4.06 -0.07
CA GLU A 274 2.61 3.22 -0.54
C GLU A 274 3.10 1.81 -0.85
N SER A 275 2.66 0.80 -0.09
CA SER A 275 3.03 -0.60 -0.34
C SER A 275 2.14 -1.26 -1.40
N ARG A 276 0.97 -0.72 -1.71
CA ARG A 276 -0.01 -1.38 -2.57
C ARG A 276 0.42 -1.32 -4.04
N GLY A 277 0.76 -2.48 -4.60
CA GLY A 277 1.17 -2.60 -6.00
C GLY A 277 0.14 -2.08 -7.00
N SER A 278 -1.15 -2.38 -6.82
CA SER A 278 -2.21 -1.90 -7.72
C SER A 278 -2.29 -0.37 -7.77
N VAL A 279 -2.11 0.31 -6.64
CA VAL A 279 -2.15 1.78 -6.55
C VAL A 279 -0.91 2.41 -7.19
N ILE A 280 0.27 1.82 -6.97
CA ILE A 280 1.51 2.24 -7.65
C ILE A 280 1.34 2.11 -9.17
N LEU A 281 0.77 0.99 -9.62
CA LEU A 281 0.56 0.70 -11.04
C LEU A 281 -0.47 1.65 -11.67
N SER A 282 -1.50 2.04 -10.92
CA SER A 282 -2.50 3.01 -11.35
C SER A 282 -1.90 4.40 -11.52
N ARG A 283 -1.01 4.81 -10.60
CA ARG A 283 -0.22 6.04 -10.74
C ARG A 283 0.72 5.98 -11.95
N LYS A 284 1.38 4.83 -12.18
CA LYS A 284 2.21 4.59 -13.37
C LYS A 284 1.39 4.71 -14.66
N ALA A 285 0.22 4.08 -14.72
CA ALA A 285 -0.67 4.12 -15.87
C ALA A 285 -1.15 5.56 -16.17
N LYS A 286 -1.47 6.34 -15.13
CA LYS A 286 -1.87 7.74 -15.27
C LYS A 286 -0.74 8.59 -15.87
N ASP A 287 0.44 8.60 -15.26
CA ASP A 287 1.58 9.38 -15.76
C ASP A 287 1.95 8.99 -17.20
N LEU A 288 1.84 7.69 -17.51
CA LEU A 288 2.12 7.16 -18.83
C LEU A 288 1.05 7.60 -19.85
N ASN A 289 -0.23 7.57 -19.48
CA ASN A 289 -1.32 8.06 -20.32
C ASN A 289 -1.24 9.57 -20.57
N ASP A 290 -0.89 10.35 -19.55
CA ASP A 290 -0.67 11.79 -19.67
C ASP A 290 0.48 12.08 -20.65
N TRP A 291 1.56 11.29 -20.58
CA TRP A 291 2.67 11.40 -21.53
C TRP A 291 2.29 10.94 -22.96
N TYR A 292 1.52 9.86 -23.13
CA TYR A 292 1.01 9.45 -24.45
C TYR A 292 0.10 10.52 -25.04
N GLN A 293 -0.73 11.17 -24.22
CA GLN A 293 -1.58 12.27 -24.66
C GLN A 293 -0.75 13.49 -25.08
N ALA A 294 0.24 13.91 -24.29
CA ALA A 294 1.15 15.00 -24.66
C ALA A 294 1.97 14.69 -25.93
N SER A 295 2.31 13.42 -26.15
CA SER A 295 2.98 12.95 -27.36
C SER A 295 2.06 13.02 -28.57
N GLU A 296 0.80 12.60 -28.43
CA GLU A 296 -0.24 12.71 -29.47
C GLU A 296 -0.50 14.19 -29.84
N ASP A 297 -0.61 15.08 -28.85
CA ASP A 297 -0.78 16.53 -29.08
C ASP A 297 0.40 17.16 -29.83
N SER A 298 1.59 16.55 -29.70
CA SER A 298 2.81 16.94 -30.42
C SER A 298 2.97 16.23 -31.77
N GLY A 299 2.02 15.40 -32.18
CA GLY A 299 2.02 14.68 -33.46
C GLY A 299 2.84 13.39 -33.48
N TYR A 300 3.25 12.86 -32.32
CA TYR A 300 3.95 11.58 -32.19
C TYR A 300 2.98 10.46 -31.82
N TYR A 301 3.04 9.34 -32.55
CA TYR A 301 2.18 8.17 -32.34
C TYR A 301 2.99 6.90 -32.09
N THR A 302 2.46 6.01 -31.26
CA THR A 302 3.11 4.75 -30.90
C THR A 302 2.85 3.69 -31.96
N MET A 303 3.90 2.98 -32.35
CA MET A 303 3.80 1.81 -33.21
C MET A 303 3.62 0.56 -32.35
N TRP A 304 2.68 -0.28 -32.75
CA TRP A 304 2.49 -1.59 -32.14
C TRP A 304 2.57 -2.69 -33.22
N PRO A 305 3.37 -3.75 -33.01
CA PRO A 305 3.45 -4.86 -33.97
C PRO A 305 2.12 -5.64 -34.04
N GLU A 306 1.59 -5.82 -35.26
CA GLU A 306 0.47 -6.75 -35.52
C GLU A 306 0.91 -8.17 -35.17
N GLY A 307 0.09 -8.88 -34.38
CA GLY A 307 0.38 -10.23 -33.86
C GLY A 307 0.52 -10.33 -32.33
N MET A 308 0.69 -9.20 -31.62
CA MET A 308 0.59 -9.11 -30.14
C MET A 308 -0.86 -8.94 -29.65
N GLU A 309 -1.80 -9.61 -30.30
CA GLU A 309 -3.16 -9.74 -29.79
C GLU A 309 -3.19 -10.96 -28.86
N GLU A 310 -2.85 -10.77 -27.59
CA GLU A 310 -3.06 -11.80 -26.57
C GLU A 310 -4.57 -12.01 -26.39
N THR A 311 -5.04 -13.17 -26.84
CA THR A 311 -5.91 -14.10 -26.09
C THR A 311 -6.64 -13.47 -24.90
N SER A 312 -7.64 -12.65 -25.19
CA SER A 312 -8.73 -12.36 -24.27
C SER A 312 -9.74 -13.51 -24.35
N GLY A 313 -9.50 -14.58 -23.60
CA GLY A 313 -10.43 -15.69 -23.48
C GLY A 313 -9.86 -16.79 -22.62
N ASP A 314 -10.60 -17.15 -21.58
CA ASP A 314 -10.37 -18.33 -20.74
C ASP A 314 -9.97 -19.55 -21.60
N THR A 315 -8.77 -20.10 -21.37
CA THR A 315 -8.51 -21.52 -21.61
C THR A 315 -7.30 -21.98 -20.83
N ASP A 316 -7.54 -22.88 -19.87
CA ASP A 316 -6.57 -23.86 -19.40
C ASP A 316 -6.08 -24.66 -20.61
N THR A 317 -4.93 -24.30 -21.17
CA THR A 317 -4.15 -25.20 -22.02
C THR A 317 -2.67 -24.86 -21.89
N THR A 318 -1.94 -25.79 -21.26
CA THR A 318 -0.49 -25.91 -21.32
C THR A 318 0.00 -25.86 -22.77
N SER A 319 0.49 -24.72 -23.20
CA SER A 319 1.34 -24.59 -24.38
C SER A 319 2.44 -23.57 -24.06
N GLU A 320 3.68 -23.98 -24.29
CA GLU A 320 4.87 -23.18 -23.98
C GLU A 320 4.83 -21.84 -24.73
N PRO A 321 5.30 -20.74 -24.10
CA PRO A 321 5.31 -19.44 -24.75
C PRO A 321 6.35 -19.45 -25.87
N GLY A 322 5.88 -19.31 -27.11
CA GLY A 322 6.73 -19.16 -28.29
C GLY A 322 7.70 -17.98 -28.11
N ASP A 323 8.98 -18.29 -28.30
CA ASP A 323 10.16 -17.41 -28.26
C ASP A 323 9.93 -16.08 -29.05
N ILE A 324 9.49 -15.00 -28.39
CA ILE A 324 9.57 -13.64 -28.95
C ILE A 324 10.89 -13.03 -28.45
N ARG A 325 11.93 -13.18 -29.26
CA ARG A 325 13.29 -12.73 -28.95
C ARG A 325 13.43 -11.23 -29.25
N TRP A 326 13.43 -10.41 -28.21
CA TRP A 326 13.71 -8.97 -28.29
C TRP A 326 15.23 -8.72 -28.28
N CYS A 327 15.76 -8.10 -29.34
CA CYS A 327 17.20 -7.79 -29.44
C CYS A 327 17.51 -6.43 -28.82
N SER A 328 18.45 -6.37 -27.89
CA SER A 328 19.00 -5.14 -27.32
C SER A 328 20.23 -4.69 -28.14
N TYR A 329 20.17 -3.49 -28.74
CA TYR A 329 21.30 -2.94 -29.48
C TYR A 329 22.16 -2.06 -28.55
N SER A 330 23.36 -2.53 -28.21
CA SER A 330 24.43 -1.69 -27.67
C SER A 330 25.48 -1.49 -28.77
N GLY A 331 25.40 -0.38 -29.52
CA GLY A 331 26.37 -0.08 -30.57
C GLY A 331 26.56 1.41 -30.80
N SER A 332 27.78 1.87 -30.54
CA SER A 332 28.30 3.21 -30.85
C SER A 332 28.21 3.50 -32.35
N ALA A 333 27.68 4.67 -32.70
CA ALA A 333 27.71 5.21 -34.05
C ALA A 333 29.16 5.33 -34.55
N ASN A 334 29.53 4.53 -35.55
CA ASN A 334 30.47 4.85 -36.64
C ASN A 334 30.94 3.56 -37.33
N HIS A 335 30.18 3.09 -38.31
CA HIS A 335 30.68 2.67 -39.63
C HIS A 335 29.52 2.16 -40.48
N GLY A 336 29.54 2.48 -41.77
CA GLY A 336 28.60 1.94 -42.73
C GLY A 336 28.71 0.43 -42.80
N SER A 337 27.58 -0.27 -42.63
CA SER A 337 27.47 -1.69 -42.89
C SER A 337 26.14 -1.96 -43.59
N THR A 338 26.27 -2.46 -44.81
CA THR A 338 25.26 -3.11 -45.64
C THR A 338 24.43 -4.10 -44.82
N CYS A 339 23.10 -3.95 -44.87
CA CYS A 339 22.17 -4.91 -44.28
C CYS A 339 22.19 -6.21 -45.11
N ASP A 340 22.58 -7.31 -44.48
CA ASP A 340 22.46 -8.64 -45.06
C ASP A 340 20.97 -9.05 -45.11
N SER A 341 20.51 -9.38 -46.31
CA SER A 341 19.10 -9.52 -46.69
C SER A 341 18.54 -10.93 -46.47
N SER A 342 18.46 -11.42 -45.23
CA SER A 342 17.91 -12.77 -44.98
C SER A 342 16.89 -12.90 -43.85
N TRP A 343 16.41 -11.82 -43.23
CA TRP A 343 15.44 -11.89 -42.15
C TRP A 343 14.15 -11.13 -42.48
N SER A 344 13.07 -11.87 -42.70
CA SER A 344 11.72 -11.35 -42.89
C SER A 344 11.14 -10.96 -41.53
N CYS A 345 10.97 -9.67 -41.24
CA CYS A 345 10.13 -9.24 -40.11
C CYS A 345 8.67 -9.65 -40.38
N PRO A 346 8.03 -10.51 -39.57
CA PRO A 346 6.66 -10.94 -39.84
C PRO A 346 5.59 -9.96 -39.33
N ALA A 347 5.95 -8.97 -38.51
CA ALA A 347 4.99 -8.08 -37.87
C ALA A 347 4.82 -6.77 -38.67
N ARG A 348 3.66 -6.57 -39.28
CA ARG A 348 3.23 -5.24 -39.76
C ARG A 348 3.04 -4.33 -38.53
N CYS A 349 3.83 -3.28 -38.38
CA CYS A 349 3.56 -2.28 -37.34
C CYS A 349 2.56 -1.26 -37.87
N ARG A 350 1.48 -1.01 -37.12
CA ARG A 350 0.57 0.11 -37.39
C ARG A 350 0.62 1.12 -36.24
N PRO A 351 0.51 2.42 -36.54
CA PRO A 351 0.34 3.41 -35.49
C PRO A 351 -1.01 3.17 -34.81
N LYS A 352 -1.04 3.21 -33.48
CA LYS A 352 -2.27 3.09 -32.68
C LYS A 352 -2.24 4.10 -31.53
N ARG A 353 -3.41 4.64 -31.16
CA ARG A 353 -3.58 5.42 -29.94
C ARG A 353 -3.73 4.48 -28.76
N LEU A 354 -2.71 4.45 -27.90
CA LEU A 354 -2.64 3.51 -26.79
C LEU A 354 -2.97 4.21 -25.47
N ARG A 355 -3.79 3.56 -24.63
CA ARG A 355 -3.98 3.94 -23.23
C ARG A 355 -3.88 2.71 -22.34
N TRP A 356 -3.31 2.91 -21.16
CA TRP A 356 -3.08 1.88 -20.16
C TRP A 356 -4.18 1.89 -19.11
N LEU A 357 -4.72 0.71 -18.82
CA LEU A 357 -5.67 0.45 -17.75
C LEU A 357 -5.05 -0.53 -16.76
N VAL A 358 -5.45 -0.44 -15.50
CA VAL A 358 -5.09 -1.45 -14.50
C VAL A 358 -6.30 -2.33 -14.24
N LYS A 359 -6.11 -3.65 -14.31
CA LYS A 359 -7.20 -4.63 -14.13
C LYS A 359 -7.91 -4.50 -12.78
N ASP A 360 -7.20 -4.02 -11.76
CA ASP A 360 -7.74 -3.81 -10.43
C ASP A 360 -8.63 -2.55 -10.33
N ASP A 361 -8.45 -1.53 -11.18
CA ASP A 361 -9.26 -0.30 -11.18
C ASP A 361 -10.67 -0.56 -11.72
N GLU A 362 -10.81 -1.48 -12.68
CA GLU A 362 -12.12 -1.88 -13.22
C GLU A 362 -13.00 -2.54 -12.15
N LYS A 363 -12.40 -3.28 -11.22
CA LYS A 363 -13.11 -3.91 -10.08
C LYS A 363 -13.54 -2.89 -9.02
N GLN A 364 -12.90 -1.71 -8.97
CA GLN A 364 -13.19 -0.67 -7.97
C GLN A 364 -14.50 0.09 -8.24
N ALA A 365 -15.10 -0.03 -9.43
CA ALA A 365 -16.34 0.66 -9.80
C ALA A 365 -17.57 0.31 -8.93
N SER A 366 -17.47 -0.66 -8.02
CA SER A 366 -18.55 -1.02 -7.07
C SER A 366 -18.13 -0.89 -5.60
N LEU A 367 -17.62 0.28 -5.18
CA LEU A 367 -17.28 0.60 -3.78
C LEU A 367 -18.33 0.14 -2.77
N VAL A 368 -19.61 0.42 -3.02
CA VAL A 368 -20.73 0.02 -2.13
C VAL A 368 -20.85 -1.50 -2.04
N LYS A 369 -20.63 -2.21 -3.14
CA LYS A 369 -20.67 -3.67 -3.18
C LYS A 369 -19.47 -4.26 -2.44
N LEU A 370 -18.27 -3.68 -2.59
CA LEU A 370 -17.07 -4.10 -1.85
C LEU A 370 -17.24 -3.90 -0.34
N ILE A 371 -17.73 -2.74 0.10
CA ILE A 371 -17.98 -2.47 1.52
C ILE A 371 -19.06 -3.41 2.05
N SER A 372 -20.17 -3.56 1.33
CA SER A 372 -21.26 -4.47 1.73
C SER A 372 -20.79 -5.93 1.86
N VAL A 373 -19.95 -6.38 0.94
CA VAL A 373 -19.35 -7.73 0.97
C VAL A 373 -18.37 -7.87 2.13
N SER A 374 -17.52 -6.87 2.38
CA SER A 374 -16.55 -6.89 3.48
C SER A 374 -17.20 -6.81 4.86
N VAL A 375 -18.37 -6.17 4.96
CA VAL A 375 -19.16 -6.12 6.20
C VAL A 375 -19.94 -7.42 6.40
N SER A 376 -20.62 -7.94 5.37
CA SER A 376 -21.50 -9.11 5.52
C SER A 376 -20.76 -10.44 5.69
N ARG A 377 -19.60 -10.62 5.03
CA ARG A 377 -18.85 -11.89 5.06
C ARG A 377 -18.39 -12.30 6.47
N PRO A 378 -17.76 -11.44 7.30
CA PRO A 378 -17.33 -11.83 8.63
C PRO A 378 -18.48 -12.30 9.52
N PHE A 379 -19.63 -11.61 9.49
CA PHE A 379 -20.81 -12.02 10.26
C PHE A 379 -21.38 -13.35 9.75
N HIS A 380 -21.46 -13.53 8.44
CA HIS A 380 -21.89 -14.81 7.88
C HIS A 380 -20.96 -15.95 8.31
N LEU A 381 -19.64 -15.76 8.20
CA LEU A 381 -18.63 -16.75 8.61
C LEU A 381 -18.68 -17.04 10.11
N LEU A 382 -18.95 -16.04 10.95
CA LEU A 382 -19.07 -16.23 12.39
C LEU A 382 -20.18 -17.22 12.77
N PHE A 383 -21.29 -17.25 12.03
CA PHE A 383 -22.42 -18.15 12.30
C PHE A 383 -22.42 -19.43 11.46
N THR A 384 -21.66 -19.48 10.37
CA THR A 384 -21.62 -20.65 9.47
C THR A 384 -20.40 -21.54 9.67
N GLU A 385 -19.26 -20.97 10.07
CA GLU A 385 -18.01 -21.71 10.26
C GLU A 385 -17.73 -21.94 11.75
N PRO A 386 -17.84 -23.19 12.26
CA PRO A 386 -17.68 -23.47 13.69
C PRO A 386 -16.28 -23.10 14.20
N VAL A 387 -15.25 -23.23 13.36
CA VAL A 387 -13.87 -22.85 13.71
C VAL A 387 -13.77 -21.35 14.02
N VAL A 388 -14.41 -20.50 13.21
CA VAL A 388 -14.41 -19.05 13.40
C VAL A 388 -15.18 -18.68 14.66
N PHE A 389 -16.30 -19.35 14.92
CA PHE A 389 -17.08 -19.16 16.13
C PHE A 389 -16.27 -19.44 17.40
N PHE A 390 -15.73 -20.66 17.53
CA PHE A 390 -14.97 -21.05 18.72
C PHE A 390 -13.71 -20.21 18.92
N PHE A 391 -13.01 -19.87 17.84
CA PHE A 391 -11.85 -19.00 17.92
C PHE A 391 -12.22 -17.58 18.37
N SER A 392 -13.35 -17.04 17.90
CA SER A 392 -13.86 -15.74 18.33
C SER A 392 -14.27 -15.75 19.80
N VAL A 393 -14.93 -16.82 20.27
CA VAL A 393 -15.27 -17.01 21.69
C VAL A 393 -14.02 -17.09 22.56
N TRP A 394 -13.00 -17.83 22.12
CA TRP A 394 -11.71 -17.91 22.82
C TRP A 394 -11.03 -16.55 22.91
N CYS A 395 -10.96 -15.81 21.80
CA CYS A 395 -10.41 -14.46 21.79
C CYS A 395 -11.19 -13.53 22.73
N ALA A 396 -12.52 -13.57 22.72
CA ALA A 396 -13.34 -12.77 23.61
C ALA A 396 -13.08 -13.11 25.09
N PHE A 397 -12.95 -14.40 25.42
CA PHE A 397 -12.56 -14.86 26.75
C PHE A 397 -11.18 -14.36 27.16
N ALA A 398 -10.17 -14.50 26.30
CA ALA A 398 -8.81 -14.04 26.57
C ALA A 398 -8.74 -12.53 26.82
N TRP A 399 -9.45 -11.73 26.02
CA TRP A 399 -9.56 -10.28 26.21
C TRP A 399 -10.33 -9.91 27.48
N ALA A 400 -11.37 -10.66 27.84
CA ALA A 400 -12.10 -10.45 29.09
C ALA A 400 -11.20 -10.71 30.31
N VAL A 401 -10.42 -11.79 30.30
CA VAL A 401 -9.46 -12.12 31.37
C VAL A 401 -8.33 -11.09 31.45
N LEU A 402 -7.90 -10.51 30.32
CA LEU A 402 -6.82 -9.53 30.31
C LEU A 402 -7.18 -8.19 30.95
N TYR A 403 -8.47 -7.84 30.97
CA TYR A 403 -8.96 -6.54 31.46
C TYR A 403 -9.85 -6.60 32.70
N LEU A 404 -10.17 -7.80 33.19
CA LEU A 404 -10.66 -8.03 34.56
C LEU A 404 -9.49 -7.98 35.54
#